data_AF-A0A6C0BSI7-F1
#
_entry.id   AF-A0A6C0BSI7-F1
#
_cell.length_a   1.000
_cell.length_b   1.000
_cell.length_c   1.000
_cell.angle_alpha   90.00
_cell.angle_beta   90.00
_cell.angle_gamma   90.00
#
_symmetry.space_group_name_H-M   'P 1'
#
loop_
_entity.id
_entity.type
_entity.pdbx_description
1 polymer ?
#
loop_
_entity_poly.entity_id
_entity_poly.type
_entity_poly.pdbx_seq_one_letter_code
_entity_poly.pdbx_strand_id
1 'polypeptide(L)'
;MNYNFSGIEHRNMVISYLMRKLALINIPNKIKAFIIKSMHFQAPLNGLIFISIVKFNIALYTYFLFIIAFILFVYFRGCFLTIIEYKLDKENFMNIADPYLHLYNIEITNDNRYYSILYIAIFYMVFVSWLLLYKYYYHR
;
A
#
# COMPACT_ATOMS: atom_id res chain seq x y z
N MET A 1 -2.81 -27.33 -7.06
CA MET A 1 -2.94 -25.85 -6.97
C MET A 1 -1.69 -25.23 -7.54
N ASN A 2 -1.74 -24.72 -8.78
CA ASN A 2 -0.62 -24.01 -9.39
C ASN A 2 -0.43 -22.67 -8.68
N TYR A 3 0.52 -22.61 -7.75
CA TYR A 3 1.04 -21.33 -7.27
C TYR A 3 1.62 -20.59 -8.48
N ASN A 4 1.19 -19.34 -8.66
CA ASN A 4 1.55 -18.49 -9.78
C ASN A 4 3.05 -18.10 -9.66
N PHE A 5 3.94 -18.99 -10.09
CA PHE A 5 5.41 -18.89 -9.94
C PHE A 5 5.95 -17.56 -10.51
N SER A 6 5.38 -17.09 -11.62
CA SER A 6 5.79 -15.85 -12.29
C SER A 6 5.56 -14.60 -11.44
N GLY A 7 4.45 -14.50 -10.71
CA GLY A 7 4.16 -13.33 -9.87
C GLY A 7 5.13 -13.18 -8.69
N ILE A 8 5.58 -14.31 -8.14
CA ILE A 8 6.53 -14.35 -7.02
C ILE A 8 7.93 -13.92 -7.49
N GLU A 9 8.37 -14.39 -8.65
CA GLU A 9 9.66 -14.00 -9.24
C GLU A 9 9.73 -12.50 -9.56
N HIS A 10 8.70 -11.95 -10.23
CA HIS A 10 8.65 -10.52 -10.53
C HIS A 10 8.65 -9.66 -9.26
N ARG A 11 7.88 -10.06 -8.24
CA ARG A 11 7.86 -9.41 -6.93
C ARG A 11 9.25 -9.40 -6.29
N ASN A 12 9.94 -10.53 -6.30
CA ASN A 12 11.28 -10.67 -5.73
C ASN A 12 12.31 -9.81 -6.47
N MET A 13 12.18 -9.67 -7.79
CA MET A 13 13.02 -8.78 -8.59
C MET A 13 12.84 -7.31 -8.18
N VAL A 14 11.59 -6.85 -8.05
CA VAL A 14 11.26 -5.49 -7.59
C VAL A 14 11.82 -5.23 -6.19
N ILE A 15 11.58 -6.16 -5.26
CA ILE A 15 12.09 -6.04 -3.88
C ILE A 15 13.62 -5.98 -3.88
N SER A 16 14.29 -6.84 -4.65
CA SER A 16 15.75 -6.87 -4.70
C SER A 16 16.32 -5.57 -5.27
N TYR A 17 15.69 -5.02 -6.30
CA TYR A 17 16.05 -3.72 -6.84
C TYR A 17 15.92 -2.61 -5.78
N LEU A 18 14.80 -2.54 -5.08
CA LEU A 18 14.55 -1.53 -4.05
C LEU A 18 15.50 -1.67 -2.86
N MET A 19 15.77 -2.90 -2.39
CA MET A 19 16.73 -3.17 -1.32
C MET A 19 18.14 -2.71 -1.69
N ARG A 20 18.59 -2.91 -2.94
CA ARG A 20 19.88 -2.40 -3.41
C ARG A 20 19.94 -0.87 -3.37
N LYS A 21 18.88 -0.18 -3.76
CA LYS A 21 18.82 1.30 -3.66
C LYS A 21 18.84 1.78 -2.22
N LEU A 22 18.11 1.10 -1.33
CA LEU A 22 18.10 1.42 0.10
C LEU A 22 19.46 1.16 0.77
N ALA A 23 20.24 0.19 0.29
CA ALA A 23 21.59 -0.08 0.80
C ALA A 23 22.56 1.07 0.56
N LEU A 24 22.33 1.90 -0.47
CA LEU A 24 23.16 3.08 -0.77
C LEU A 24 22.93 4.25 0.22
N ILE A 25 21.83 4.22 0.98
CA ILE A 25 21.48 5.28 1.92
C ILE A 25 22.18 5.01 3.25
N ASN A 26 23.05 5.92 3.69
CA ASN A 26 23.83 5.80 4.93
C ASN A 26 23.01 6.15 6.19
N ILE A 27 21.94 5.39 6.45
CA ILE A 27 21.15 5.46 7.67
C ILE A 27 20.84 4.05 8.21
N PRO A 28 20.61 3.86 9.51
CA PRO A 28 20.24 2.57 10.10
C PRO A 28 18.98 1.95 9.45
N ASN A 29 18.96 0.63 9.27
CA ASN A 29 17.83 -0.07 8.66
C ASN A 29 16.53 0.11 9.45
N LYS A 30 16.59 0.19 10.78
CA LYS A 30 15.44 0.53 11.64
C LYS A 30 14.81 1.88 11.27
N ILE A 31 15.64 2.89 10.97
CA ILE A 31 15.17 4.21 10.54
C ILE A 31 14.56 4.12 9.14
N LYS A 32 15.17 3.37 8.20
CA LYS A 32 14.59 3.13 6.87
C LYS A 32 13.22 2.46 6.96
N ALA A 33 13.12 1.40 7.76
CA ALA A 33 11.87 0.67 7.98
C ALA A 33 10.78 1.58 8.53
N PHE A 34 11.12 2.41 9.52
CA PHE A 34 10.20 3.38 10.10
C PHE A 34 9.70 4.40 9.07
N ILE A 35 10.61 5.01 8.30
CA ILE A 35 10.25 6.00 7.26
C ILE A 35 9.32 5.36 6.22
N ILE A 36 9.70 4.20 5.67
CA ILE A 36 8.90 3.51 4.65
C ILE A 36 7.52 3.17 5.21
N LYS A 37 7.45 2.60 6.42
CA LYS A 37 6.18 2.26 7.07
C LYS A 37 5.30 3.49 7.31
N SER A 38 5.89 4.60 7.77
CA SER A 38 5.15 5.85 7.99
C SER A 38 4.57 6.42 6.69
N MET A 39 5.34 6.38 5.59
CA MET A 39 4.89 6.84 4.28
C MET A 39 3.81 5.91 3.73
N HIS A 40 3.99 4.60 3.87
CA HIS A 40 3.04 3.59 3.44
C HIS A 40 1.71 3.70 4.19
N PHE A 41 1.74 3.93 5.50
CA PHE A 41 0.54 4.13 6.32
C PHE A 41 -0.20 5.41 5.94
N GLN A 42 0.53 6.51 5.69
CA GLN A 42 -0.08 7.80 5.35
C GLN A 42 -0.51 7.91 3.89
N ALA A 43 0.00 7.06 2.99
CA ALA A 43 -0.22 7.17 1.55
C ALA A 43 -1.71 7.24 1.15
N PRO A 44 -2.63 6.42 1.71
CA PRO A 44 -4.05 6.52 1.38
C PRO A 44 -4.64 7.87 1.79
N LEU A 45 -4.37 8.33 3.02
CA LEU A 45 -4.91 9.60 3.52
C LEU A 45 -4.37 10.80 2.75
N ASN A 46 -3.05 10.83 2.51
CA ASN A 46 -2.41 11.88 1.73
C ASN A 46 -2.94 11.89 0.28
N GLY A 47 -3.16 10.70 -0.29
CA GLY A 47 -3.80 10.55 -1.59
C GLY A 47 -5.20 11.13 -1.63
N LEU A 48 -6.01 10.84 -0.62
CA LEU A 48 -7.37 11.36 -0.51
C LEU A 48 -7.38 12.89 -0.44
N ILE A 49 -6.60 13.48 0.48
CA ILE A 49 -6.48 14.92 0.64
C ILE A 49 -6.04 15.57 -0.68
N PHE A 50 -5.03 15.00 -1.33
CA PHE A 50 -4.53 15.51 -2.61
C PHE A 50 -5.62 15.48 -3.69
N ILE A 51 -6.33 14.37 -3.84
CA ILE A 51 -7.44 14.24 -4.81
C ILE A 51 -8.55 15.25 -4.50
N SER A 52 -8.84 15.54 -3.23
CA SER A 52 -9.86 16.52 -2.85
C SER A 52 -9.52 17.95 -3.28
N ILE A 53 -8.25 18.37 -3.20
CA ILE A 53 -7.86 19.78 -3.41
C ILE A 53 -7.49 20.14 -4.86
N VAL A 54 -6.98 19.18 -5.66
CA VAL A 54 -6.44 19.49 -7.00
C VAL A 54 -7.55 19.73 -8.04
N LYS A 55 -7.25 19.89 -9.34
CA LYS A 55 -8.28 19.92 -10.40
C LYS A 55 -8.72 18.51 -10.80
N PHE A 56 -9.87 18.37 -11.46
CA PHE A 56 -10.41 17.07 -11.88
C PHE A 56 -9.39 16.22 -12.66
N ASN A 57 -8.72 16.79 -13.67
CA ASN A 57 -7.75 16.05 -14.49
C ASN A 57 -6.58 15.50 -13.66
N ILE A 58 -6.01 16.31 -12.74
CA ILE A 58 -4.91 15.88 -11.87
C ILE A 58 -5.39 14.79 -10.90
N ALA A 59 -6.58 14.97 -10.32
CA ALA A 59 -7.18 13.99 -9.42
C ALA A 59 -7.41 12.63 -10.12
N LEU A 60 -7.79 12.65 -11.39
CA LEU A 60 -7.98 11.45 -12.20
C LEU A 60 -6.66 10.70 -12.42
N TYR A 61 -5.56 11.40 -12.73
CA TYR A 61 -4.24 10.79 -12.85
C TYR A 61 -3.77 10.15 -11.54
N THR A 62 -3.96 10.84 -10.41
CA THR A 62 -3.63 10.29 -9.09
C THR A 62 -4.46 9.05 -8.78
N TYR A 63 -5.75 9.08 -9.07
CA TYR A 63 -6.62 7.92 -8.88
C TYR A 63 -6.21 6.72 -9.73
N PHE A 64 -5.78 6.96 -10.98
CA PHE A 64 -5.25 5.91 -11.85
C PHE A 64 -4.00 5.23 -11.26
N LEU A 65 -3.10 5.98 -10.61
CA LEU A 65 -1.95 5.39 -9.90
C LEU A 65 -2.40 4.50 -8.73
N PHE A 66 -3.45 4.88 -8.00
CA PHE A 66 -4.03 4.04 -6.94
C PHE A 66 -4.68 2.76 -7.50
N ILE A 67 -5.32 2.81 -8.67
CA ILE A 67 -5.82 1.61 -9.37
C ILE A 67 -4.65 0.66 -9.68
N ILE A 68 -3.55 1.16 -10.23
CA ILE A 68 -2.36 0.34 -10.52
C ILE A 68 -1.81 -0.29 -9.24
N ALA A 69 -1.67 0.50 -8.17
CA ALA A 69 -1.19 -0.01 -6.89
C ALA A 69 -2.11 -1.11 -6.33
N PHE A 70 -3.43 -0.94 -6.46
CA PHE A 70 -4.41 -1.94 -6.05
C PHE A 70 -4.31 -3.23 -6.86
N ILE A 71 -4.18 -3.13 -8.19
CA ILE A 71 -3.98 -4.29 -9.06
C ILE A 71 -2.71 -5.04 -8.68
N LEU A 72 -1.60 -4.33 -8.44
CA LEU A 72 -0.34 -4.93 -8.00
C LEU A 72 -0.48 -5.61 -6.64
N PHE A 73 -1.20 -5.00 -5.70
CA PHE A 73 -1.49 -5.60 -4.40
C PHE A 73 -2.23 -6.95 -4.53
N VAL A 74 -3.27 -7.00 -5.36
CA VAL A 74 -4.02 -8.24 -5.63
C VAL A 74 -3.15 -9.27 -6.35
N TYR A 75 -2.40 -8.84 -7.37
CA TYR A 75 -1.53 -9.71 -8.16
C TYR A 75 -0.43 -10.37 -7.31
N PHE A 76 0.16 -9.62 -6.37
CA PHE A 76 1.22 -10.10 -5.49
C PHE A 76 0.73 -10.77 -4.19
N ARG A 77 -0.60 -10.82 -3.97
CA ARG A 77 -1.24 -11.21 -2.71
C ARG A 77 -0.67 -10.49 -1.49
N GLY A 78 -0.53 -9.17 -1.61
CA GLY A 78 0.00 -8.31 -0.56
C GLY A 78 0.82 -7.14 -1.11
N CYS A 79 1.13 -6.18 -0.23
CA CYS A 79 1.96 -5.04 -0.59
C CYS A 79 3.45 -5.42 -0.56
N PHE A 80 4.19 -5.13 -1.63
CA PHE A 80 5.63 -5.39 -1.67
C PHE A 80 6.41 -4.50 -0.66
N LEU A 81 5.87 -3.34 -0.29
CA LEU A 81 6.45 -2.47 0.75
C LEU A 81 6.50 -3.17 2.10
N THR A 82 5.47 -3.95 2.43
CA THR A 82 5.44 -4.77 3.66
C THR A 82 6.58 -5.78 3.70
N ILE A 83 6.97 -6.35 2.56
CA ILE A 83 8.12 -7.27 2.49
C ILE A 83 9.45 -6.53 2.69
N ILE A 84 9.55 -5.29 2.18
CA ILE A 84 10.72 -4.43 2.40
C ILE A 84 10.83 -4.04 3.87
N GLU A 85 9.72 -3.59 4.48
CA GLU A 85 9.64 -3.28 5.91
C GLU A 85 10.08 -4.47 6.76
N TYR A 86 9.59 -5.68 6.45
CA TYR A 86 10.00 -6.91 7.13
C TYR A 86 11.48 -7.23 6.95
N LYS A 87 12.04 -7.04 5.75
CA LYS A 87 13.47 -7.28 5.49
C LYS A 87 14.38 -6.27 6.18
N LEU A 88 13.91 -5.06 6.44
CA LEU A 88 14.70 -4.01 7.09
C LEU A 88 14.67 -4.08 8.62
N ASP A 89 13.55 -4.50 9.21
CA ASP A 89 13.38 -4.57 10.66
C ASP A 89 12.49 -5.75 11.06
N LYS A 90 13.04 -6.96 10.91
CA LYS A 90 12.34 -8.23 11.20
C LYS A 90 11.95 -8.36 12.67
N GLU A 91 12.80 -7.90 13.59
CA GLU A 91 12.60 -8.07 15.03
C GLU A 91 11.46 -7.21 15.57
N ASN A 92 11.25 -6.01 15.01
CA ASN A 92 10.18 -5.10 15.41
C ASN A 92 9.09 -4.97 14.34
N PHE A 93 8.96 -5.99 13.49
CA PHE A 93 8.01 -5.94 12.39
C PHE A 93 6.57 -6.02 12.88
N MET A 94 5.85 -4.91 12.76
CA MET A 94 4.39 -4.83 12.83
C MET A 94 3.83 -4.48 11.45
N ASN A 95 2.86 -5.25 10.97
CA ASN A 95 2.15 -4.95 9.72
C ASN A 95 1.17 -3.79 9.95
N ILE A 96 0.94 -2.98 8.91
CA ILE A 96 -0.09 -1.91 8.94
C ILE A 96 -1.49 -2.46 9.25
N ALA A 97 -1.77 -3.72 8.92
CA ALA A 97 -3.03 -4.39 9.26
C ALA A 97 -3.17 -4.75 10.75
N ASP A 98 -2.05 -4.92 11.47
CA ASP A 98 -2.06 -5.47 12.84
C ASP A 98 -2.86 -4.62 13.84
N PRO A 99 -2.77 -3.28 13.84
CA PRO A 99 -3.60 -2.45 14.71
C PRO A 99 -5.09 -2.67 14.50
N TYR A 100 -5.54 -2.82 13.24
CA TYR A 100 -6.95 -3.07 12.94
C TYR A 100 -7.38 -4.45 13.44
N LEU A 101 -6.57 -5.48 13.22
CA LEU A 101 -6.85 -6.83 13.71
C LEU A 101 -6.94 -6.87 15.25
N HIS A 102 -6.04 -6.16 15.94
CA HIS A 102 -6.10 -6.02 17.40
C HIS A 102 -7.35 -5.28 17.87
N LEU A 103 -7.73 -4.17 17.24
CA LEU A 103 -8.92 -3.40 17.60
C LEU A 103 -10.21 -4.23 17.52
N TYR A 104 -10.27 -5.20 16.59
CA TYR A 104 -11.42 -6.08 16.40
C TYR A 104 -11.26 -7.47 17.04
N ASN A 105 -10.20 -7.72 17.83
CA ASN A 105 -9.88 -9.02 18.41
C ASN A 105 -9.83 -10.17 17.37
N ILE A 106 -9.36 -9.89 16.16
CA ILE A 106 -9.18 -10.86 15.10
C ILE A 106 -7.77 -11.45 15.19
N GLU A 107 -7.64 -12.76 14.97
CA GLU A 107 -6.34 -13.45 14.96
C GLU A 107 -5.38 -12.86 13.92
N ILE A 108 -4.12 -12.64 14.31
CA ILE A 108 -3.09 -12.13 13.39
C ILE A 108 -2.55 -13.25 12.52
N THR A 109 -3.18 -13.44 11.36
CA THR A 109 -2.72 -14.36 10.30
C THR A 109 -2.41 -13.61 9.01
N ASN A 110 -1.64 -14.21 8.09
CA ASN A 110 -1.36 -13.58 6.79
C ASN A 110 -2.63 -13.35 5.96
N ASP A 111 -3.60 -14.27 6.06
CA ASP A 111 -4.88 -14.14 5.36
C ASP A 111 -5.71 -13.01 5.97
N ASN A 112 -5.83 -12.93 7.30
CA ASN A 112 -6.56 -11.85 7.96
C ASN A 112 -5.94 -10.48 7.66
N ARG A 113 -4.60 -10.38 7.62
CA ARG A 113 -3.89 -9.17 7.18
C ARG A 113 -4.23 -8.81 5.73
N TYR A 114 -4.20 -9.78 4.81
CA TYR A 114 -4.53 -9.56 3.41
C TYR A 114 -5.97 -9.07 3.23
N TYR A 115 -6.95 -9.77 3.81
CA TYR A 115 -8.36 -9.42 3.69
C TYR A 115 -8.67 -8.07 4.34
N SER A 116 -8.09 -7.76 5.50
CA SER A 116 -8.28 -6.46 6.15
C SER A 116 -7.86 -5.30 5.25
N ILE A 117 -6.67 -5.38 4.67
CA ILE A 117 -6.17 -4.35 3.75
C ILE A 117 -6.99 -4.33 2.46
N LEU A 118 -7.43 -5.48 1.96
CA LEU A 118 -8.30 -5.57 0.79
C LEU A 118 -9.62 -4.82 1.01
N TYR A 119 -10.28 -5.02 2.15
CA TYR A 119 -11.52 -4.31 2.48
C TYR A 119 -11.30 -2.79 2.62
N ILE A 120 -10.23 -2.37 3.30
CA ILE A 120 -9.87 -0.96 3.43
C ILE A 120 -9.62 -0.33 2.05
N ALA A 121 -8.88 -1.02 1.18
CA ALA A 121 -8.59 -0.56 -0.17
C ALA A 121 -9.86 -0.45 -1.03
N ILE A 122 -10.76 -1.45 -0.99
CA ILE A 122 -12.04 -1.40 -1.72
C ILE A 122 -12.87 -0.21 -1.23
N PHE A 123 -13.01 -0.03 0.08
CA PHE A 123 -13.73 1.10 0.66
C PHE A 123 -13.15 2.45 0.18
N TYR A 124 -11.83 2.58 0.21
CA TYR A 124 -11.12 3.76 -0.29
C TYR A 124 -11.43 4.02 -1.77
N MET A 125 -11.37 3.00 -2.63
CA MET A 125 -11.61 3.14 -4.07
C MET A 125 -13.05 3.58 -4.38
N VAL A 126 -14.04 3.03 -3.66
CA VAL A 126 -15.44 3.44 -3.79
C VAL A 126 -15.61 4.90 -3.36
N PHE A 127 -15.04 5.28 -2.23
CA PHE A 127 -15.13 6.64 -1.70
C PHE A 127 -14.49 7.67 -2.65
N VAL A 128 -13.29 7.39 -3.15
CA VAL A 128 -12.59 8.25 -4.11
C VAL A 128 -13.33 8.33 -5.45
N SER A 129 -13.92 7.23 -5.91
CA SER A 129 -14.76 7.24 -7.12
C SER A 129 -15.95 8.20 -6.96
N TRP A 130 -16.63 8.15 -5.81
CA TRP A 130 -17.73 9.05 -5.51
C TRP A 130 -17.27 10.52 -5.46
N LEU A 131 -16.14 10.79 -4.81
CA LEU A 131 -15.53 12.13 -4.76
C LEU A 131 -15.19 12.66 -6.17
N LEU A 132 -14.63 11.81 -7.05
CA LEU A 132 -14.32 12.19 -8.42
C LEU A 132 -15.57 12.48 -9.25
N LEU A 133 -16.64 11.71 -9.07
CA LEU A 133 -17.94 11.98 -9.70
C LEU A 133 -18.48 13.34 -9.24
N TYR A 134 -18.52 13.58 -7.93
CA TYR A 134 -18.92 14.88 -7.38
C TYR A 134 -18.12 16.02 -8.01
N LYS A 135 -16.80 15.88 -8.07
CA LYS A 135 -15.91 16.88 -8.65
C LYS A 135 -16.13 17.10 -10.14
N TYR A 136 -16.42 16.05 -10.90
CA TYR A 136 -16.75 16.14 -12.31
C TYR A 136 -18.00 16.99 -12.57
N TYR A 137 -19.03 16.84 -11.73
CA TYR A 137 -20.28 17.58 -11.88
C TYR A 137 -20.21 19.03 -11.38
N TYR A 138 -19.49 19.30 -10.28
CA TYR A 138 -19.54 20.60 -9.60
C TYR A 138 -18.29 21.47 -9.74
N HIS A 139 -17.14 20.91 -10.12
CA HIS A 139 -15.84 21.58 -10.02
C HIS A 139 -14.91 21.33 -11.23
N ARG A 140 -15.48 21.14 -12.42
CA ARG A 140 -14.71 20.94 -13.64
C ARG A 140 -13.93 22.18 -14.04
#